data_AF-A0A4R7ZFX2-F1
#
_entry.id   AF-A0A4R7ZFX2-F1
#
_cell.length_a   1.000
_cell.length_b   1.000
_cell.length_c   1.000
_cell.angle_alpha   90.00
_cell.angle_beta   90.00
_cell.angle_gamma   90.00
#
_symmetry.space_group_name_H-M   'P 1'
#
loop_
_entity.id
_entity.type
_entity.pdbx_description
1 polymer ?
#
loop_
_entity_poly.entity_id
_entity_poly.type
_entity_poly.pdbx_seq_one_letter_code
_entity_poly.pdbx_strand_id
1 'polypeptide(L)' 'MRKRAAAVVLTAGLAATALLGVATPAQAADWVEVGVYPTKFQCIDAGQTYQREGWDYSCRTRPAGDWLLFIK' A
#
# COMPACT_ATOMS: atom_id res chain seq x y z
N MET A 1 40.90 -37.82 -41.36
CA MET A 1 39.89 -36.86 -41.88
C MET A 1 38.59 -37.61 -42.15
N ARG A 2 37.49 -37.32 -41.46
CA ARG A 2 36.13 -37.70 -41.86
C ARG A 2 35.08 -36.92 -41.04
N LYS A 3 34.49 -35.95 -41.74
CA LYS A 3 33.10 -35.45 -41.72
C LYS A 3 32.55 -34.88 -40.41
N ARG A 4 32.45 -33.54 -40.42
CA ARG A 4 31.54 -32.73 -39.60
C ARG A 4 30.09 -33.00 -40.06
N ALA A 5 29.19 -33.23 -39.12
CA ALA A 5 27.74 -33.09 -39.28
C ALA A 5 27.23 -32.55 -37.92
N ALA A 6 27.04 -31.23 -37.82
CA ALA A 6 25.80 -30.51 -38.12
C ALA A 6 24.74 -30.76 -37.02
N ALA A 7 24.45 -29.66 -36.33
CA ALA A 7 23.65 -29.54 -35.13
C ALA A 7 22.18 -29.95 -35.33
N VAL A 8 21.58 -30.50 -34.27
CA VAL A 8 20.14 -30.45 -34.05
C VAL A 8 19.93 -29.93 -32.64
N VAL A 9 19.66 -28.63 -32.55
CA VAL A 9 19.19 -27.97 -31.33
C VAL A 9 17.73 -28.39 -31.15
N LEU A 10 17.48 -29.32 -30.23
CA LEU A 10 16.13 -29.62 -29.75
C LEU A 10 15.73 -28.56 -28.72
N THR A 11 15.19 -27.44 -29.19
CA THR A 11 14.41 -26.51 -28.36
C THR A 11 13.09 -27.18 -27.99
N ALA A 12 13.06 -27.93 -26.90
CA ALA A 12 11.81 -28.31 -26.25
C ALA A 12 11.30 -27.10 -25.46
N GLY A 13 10.32 -26.41 -26.03
CA GLY A 13 9.66 -25.26 -25.40
C GLY A 13 8.93 -25.70 -24.14
N LEU A 14 9.41 -25.24 -22.98
CA LEU A 14 8.59 -25.16 -21.78
C LEU A 14 7.70 -23.93 -21.91
N ALA A 15 6.43 -24.15 -22.26
CA ALA A 15 5.38 -23.17 -22.08
C ALA A 15 5.18 -22.96 -20.56
N ALA A 16 5.91 -22.00 -19.99
CA ALA A 16 5.60 -21.48 -18.67
C ALA A 16 4.32 -20.64 -18.81
N THR A 17 3.18 -21.22 -18.41
CA THR A 17 1.94 -20.48 -18.17
C THR A 17 2.21 -19.44 -17.10
N ALA A 18 2.48 -18.21 -17.54
CA ALA A 18 2.46 -17.03 -16.70
C ALA A 18 1.01 -16.83 -16.23
N LEU A 19 0.69 -17.37 -15.06
CA LEU A 19 -0.43 -16.89 -14.25
C LEU A 19 -0.08 -15.47 -13.86
N LEU A 20 -0.42 -14.50 -14.72
CA LEU A 20 -0.52 -13.10 -14.37
C LEU A 20 -1.72 -12.99 -13.43
N GLY A 21 -1.52 -13.40 -12.18
CA GLY A 21 -2.35 -12.97 -11.08
C GLY A 21 -2.25 -11.46 -11.07
N VAL A 22 -3.28 -10.81 -11.61
CA VAL A 22 -3.52 -9.38 -11.43
C VAL A 22 -3.71 -9.17 -9.93
N ALA A 23 -2.60 -8.95 -9.23
CA ALA A 23 -2.62 -8.32 -7.93
C ALA A 23 -3.22 -6.94 -8.17
N THR A 24 -4.52 -6.79 -7.90
CA THR A 24 -5.11 -5.46 -7.77
C THR A 24 -4.25 -4.75 -6.73
N PRO A 25 -3.65 -3.58 -7.03
CA PRO A 25 -2.98 -2.82 -6.00
C PRO A 25 -4.02 -2.57 -4.92
N ALA A 26 -3.75 -3.04 -3.70
CA ALA A 26 -4.53 -2.64 -2.54
C ALA A 26 -4.43 -1.11 -2.52
N GLN A 27 -5.52 -0.44 -2.89
CA GLN A 27 -5.60 1.00 -2.89
C GLN A 27 -5.40 1.39 -1.43
N ALA A 28 -4.19 1.84 -1.08
CA ALA A 28 -3.88 2.29 0.26
C ALA A 28 -4.92 3.36 0.60
N ALA A 29 -5.71 3.14 1.65
CA ALA A 29 -6.57 4.18 2.18
C ALA A 29 -5.66 5.37 2.51
N ASP A 30 -5.89 6.49 1.83
CA ASP A 30 -5.02 7.66 1.85
C ASP A 30 -4.89 8.27 3.26
N TRP A 31 -5.82 7.92 4.16
CA TRP A 31 -5.88 8.39 5.53
C TRP A 31 -6.14 7.21 6.47
N VAL A 32 -5.29 7.08 7.49
CA VAL A 32 -5.40 6.03 8.51
C VAL A 32 -5.96 6.62 9.79
N GLU A 33 -7.04 6.05 10.31
CA GLU A 33 -7.56 6.41 11.64
C GLU A 33 -6.61 5.90 12.73
N VAL A 34 -6.15 6.80 13.61
CA VAL A 34 -5.19 6.47 14.67
C VAL A 34 -5.71 6.78 16.08
N GLY A 35 -6.88 7.42 16.22
CA GLY A 35 -7.46 7.66 17.53
C GLY A 35 -8.82 8.35 17.53
N VAL A 36 -9.46 8.28 18.70
CA VAL A 36 -10.75 8.89 19.01
C VAL A 36 -10.59 9.82 20.20
N TYR A 37 -11.09 11.04 20.09
CA TYR A 37 -10.95 12.09 21.09
C TYR A 37 -12.31 12.71 21.45
N PRO A 38 -12.62 12.94 22.73
CA PRO A 38 -13.87 13.57 23.16
C PRO A 38 -14.07 15.00 22.65
N THR A 39 -12.98 15.72 22.38
CA THR A 39 -13.04 17.13 21.98
C THR A 39 -12.13 17.41 20.79
N LYS A 40 -12.48 18.43 20.01
CA LYS A 40 -11.68 18.92 18.88
C LYS A 40 -10.25 19.29 19.32
N PHE A 41 -10.14 19.93 20.48
CA PHE A 41 -8.86 20.39 21.02
C PHE A 41 -7.90 19.23 21.26
N GLN A 42 -8.37 18.15 21.90
CA GLN A 42 -7.55 16.96 22.14
C GLN A 42 -7.12 16.28 20.83
N CYS A 43 -8.00 16.22 19.83
CA CYS A 43 -7.62 15.68 18.52
C CYS A 43 -6.51 16.50 17.85
N ILE A 44 -6.60 17.83 17.88
CA ILE A 44 -5.59 18.72 17.30
C ILE A 44 -4.25 18.60 18.03
N ASP A 45 -4.27 18.58 19.36
CA ASP A 45 -3.05 18.45 20.17
C ASP A 45 -2.29 17.16 19.84
N ALA A 46 -3.01 16.03 19.76
CA ALA A 46 -2.44 14.76 19.31
C ALA A 46 -1.94 14.82 17.85
N GLY A 47 -2.71 15.41 16.95
CA GLY A 47 -2.36 15.56 15.54
C GLY A 47 -1.08 16.38 15.31
N GLN A 48 -0.83 17.41 16.12
CA GLN A 48 0.40 18.19 16.04
C GLN A 48 1.66 17.37 16.32
N THR A 49 1.57 16.30 17.12
CA THR A 49 2.71 15.39 17.34
C THR A 49 3.06 14.64 16.06
N TYR A 50 2.06 14.09 15.37
CA TYR A 50 2.25 13.46 14.06
C TYR A 50 2.77 14.44 13.01
N GLN A 51 2.30 15.69 13.04
CA GLN A 51 2.84 16.74 12.18
C GLN A 51 4.33 17.02 12.42
N ARG A 52 4.78 17.02 13.67
CA ARG A 52 6.21 17.16 14.02
C ARG A 52 7.04 15.97 13.57
N GLU A 53 6.43 14.79 13.45
CA GLU A 53 7.06 13.56 12.93
C GLU A 53 7.03 13.47 11.40
N GLY A 54 6.41 14.44 10.72
CA GLY A 54 6.37 14.54 9.26
C GLY A 54 5.14 13.94 8.60
N TRP A 55 4.09 13.64 9.36
CA TRP A 55 2.81 13.15 8.84
C TRP A 55 1.81 14.29 8.65
N ASP A 56 0.98 14.20 7.62
CA ASP A 56 -0.21 15.03 7.52
C ASP A 56 -1.28 14.49 8.48
N TYR A 57 -2.08 15.36 9.13
CA TYR A 57 -3.16 14.92 10.02
C TYR A 57 -4.49 15.62 9.74
N SER A 58 -5.59 14.95 10.08
CA SER A 58 -6.94 15.47 9.94
C SER A 58 -7.82 15.05 11.12
N CYS A 59 -8.57 16.01 11.67
CA CYS A 59 -9.56 15.77 12.72
C CYS A 59 -10.98 15.85 12.12
N ARG A 60 -11.75 14.77 12.22
CA ARG A 60 -13.13 14.69 11.69
C ARG A 60 -14.12 14.39 12.81
N THR A 61 -15.25 15.10 12.85
CA THR A 61 -16.29 14.84 13.84
C THR A 61 -17.14 13.64 13.42
N ARG A 62 -17.51 12.79 14.39
CA ARG A 62 -18.53 11.75 14.22
C ARG A 62 -19.90 12.26 14.67
N PRO A 63 -21.00 11.62 14.22
CA PRO A 63 -22.36 11.95 14.69
C PRO A 63 -22.54 11.82 16.21
N ALA A 64 -21.73 10.98 16.87
CA ALA A 64 -21.75 10.81 18.33
C ALA A 64 -21.07 11.96 19.10
N GLY A 65 -20.48 12.95 18.41
CA GLY A 65 -19.88 14.14 19.00
C GLY A 65 -18.39 14.00 19.34
N ASP A 66 -17.81 12.82 19.15
CA ASP A 66 -16.38 12.55 19.26
C ASP A 66 -15.62 12.86 17.95
N TRP A 67 -14.30 13.03 18.09
CA TRP A 67 -13.39 13.46 17.02
C TRP A 67 -12.42 12.34 16.67
N LEU A 68 -12.39 11.97 15.40
CA LEU A 68 -11.46 10.99 14.83
C LEU A 68 -10.21 11.69 14.33
N LEU A 69 -9.04 11.18 14.72
CA LEU A 69 -7.75 11.58 14.17
C LEU A 69 -7.35 10.64 13.05
N PHE A 70 -7.06 11.21 11.89
CA PHE A 70 -6.49 10.54 10.74
C PHE A 70 -5.10 11.07 10.45
N ILE A 71 -4.20 10.20 9.96
CA ILE A 71 -2.88 10.59 9.46
C ILE A 71 -2.64 10.09 8.03
N LYS A 72 -1.72 10.74 7.31
CA LYS A 72 -1.25 10.39 5.97
C LYS A 72 0.24 10.63 5.82
#